data_AF-A0A976Q0T4-F1
#
_entry.id   AF-A0A976Q0T4-F1
#
_cell.length_a   1.000
_cell.length_b   1.000
_cell.length_c   1.000
_cell.angle_alpha   90.00
_cell.angle_beta   90.00
_cell.angle_gamma   90.00
#
_symmetry.space_group_name_H-M   'P 1'
#
loop_
_entity.id
_entity.type
_entity.pdbx_description
1 polymer ?
#
loop_
_entity_poly.entity_id
_entity_poly.type
_entity_poly.pdbx_seq_one_letter_code
_entity_poly.pdbx_strand_id
1 'polypeptide(L)'
;MLKYLKKQMITGLAHRPNAPPEVELSTVSQVEYLRTDSTPAFNSQTAISLTEQALAPVLEEAIRIWESQGLNDPLLDRLANLEVDIADMPDGTLGEASGNTIQIDNNADGYGWFVDSTPTDSSEFQITMSNSRILADADSDAFGRIDLLTVLVHEVGHVLGLGHDSKLAIMGETFGAGQRLILEPGVLLIDTNGAIAGYLDSSGGTLAAEITDTSPITFEIVDDDGNAIPDIQVGGDTYNDIDTIIGRTLPGDEIVVAIDDETTWTITGQNSGTVKVGTYNAITFSRIENITGAATAKDNFIFEPAGDITGEFDDRVGDQYLELDNGFITIGGDAEFIFTHRTVDADTDGNGEADLIGASLNTFALSVTDVLVDVDGVGSVTLTSGDLGLATLSLGSVRYTALKMNNVVASASTATDTLGFAAAGLTLNIDSINKNGSADDTHLNWAGAFDLNGDGLYGQIDDDLLDPGKELTGTPDLKIDYADSMRLHVLGSVTGTLVAGPVEIDGAADFALERRTVDVDTDGNGVA
;
A
#
# COMPACT_ATOMS: atom_id res chain seq x y z
N MET A 1 50.71 23.36 -5.60
CA MET A 1 51.22 24.45 -6.46
C MET A 1 49.99 25.13 -7.06
N LEU A 2 49.61 26.31 -6.53
CA LEU A 2 48.65 27.32 -7.09
C LEU A 2 47.19 26.85 -7.37
N LYS A 3 46.09 27.60 -7.16
CA LYS A 3 45.75 28.96 -6.66
C LYS A 3 44.22 29.10 -6.79
N TYR A 4 43.57 30.00 -6.03
CA TYR A 4 42.46 30.94 -6.41
C TYR A 4 41.74 31.36 -5.12
N LEU A 5 41.96 32.51 -4.47
CA LEU A 5 41.87 33.96 -4.76
C LEU A 5 40.44 34.56 -4.80
N LYS A 6 40.13 35.32 -3.73
CA LYS A 6 39.03 36.29 -3.54
C LYS A 6 39.05 37.48 -4.51
N LYS A 7 37.88 38.03 -4.87
CA LYS A 7 37.49 39.48 -4.93
C LYS A 7 36.09 39.62 -5.57
N GLN A 8 35.05 40.19 -4.95
CA GLN A 8 34.73 41.58 -4.53
C GLN A 8 33.65 42.25 -5.41
N MET A 9 32.71 42.87 -4.70
CA MET A 9 31.54 43.66 -5.12
C MET A 9 31.86 44.89 -5.99
N ILE A 10 30.92 45.26 -6.87
CA ILE A 10 30.74 46.64 -7.39
C ILE A 10 29.23 46.97 -7.47
N THR A 11 28.86 48.12 -6.93
CA THR A 11 27.52 48.75 -6.92
C THR A 11 27.28 49.67 -8.12
N GLY A 12 26.04 49.79 -8.61
CA GLY A 12 25.57 50.90 -9.45
C GLY A 12 24.12 50.76 -9.95
N LEU A 13 23.21 51.64 -9.50
CA LEU A 13 21.80 51.74 -9.92
C LEU A 13 21.61 52.63 -11.17
N ALA A 14 20.76 52.21 -12.12
CA ALA A 14 19.94 53.07 -13.00
C ALA A 14 18.73 52.28 -13.57
N HIS A 15 17.62 52.97 -13.85
CA HIS A 15 16.25 52.43 -13.92
C HIS A 15 15.71 52.30 -15.37
N ARG A 16 15.31 51.05 -15.76
CA ARG A 16 14.21 50.55 -16.67
C ARG A 16 14.19 50.93 -18.18
N PRO A 17 13.80 50.00 -19.11
CA PRO A 17 12.53 49.24 -19.09
C PRO A 17 12.55 47.75 -19.50
N ASN A 18 11.62 46.98 -18.90
CA ASN A 18 11.12 45.61 -19.18
C ASN A 18 12.06 44.61 -19.87
N ALA A 19 12.66 43.71 -19.07
CA ALA A 19 13.21 42.45 -19.56
C ALA A 19 12.08 41.41 -19.75
N PRO A 20 12.18 40.52 -20.76
CA PRO A 20 11.29 39.35 -20.90
C PRO A 20 11.43 38.41 -19.69
N PRO A 21 10.44 37.51 -19.46
CA PRO A 21 10.44 36.58 -18.33
C PRO A 21 11.78 35.85 -18.20
N GLU A 22 12.27 35.86 -16.97
CA GLU A 22 13.43 35.13 -16.51
C GLU A 22 13.13 33.63 -16.64
N VAL A 23 13.86 32.95 -17.52
CA VAL A 23 13.95 31.49 -17.47
C VAL A 23 14.85 31.19 -16.28
N GLU A 24 14.27 30.90 -15.13
CA GLU A 24 15.01 30.25 -14.04
C GLU A 24 15.36 28.83 -14.48
N LEU A 25 16.55 28.69 -15.05
CA LEU A 25 17.27 27.43 -15.11
C LEU A 25 17.91 27.21 -13.73
N SER A 26 17.23 26.46 -12.86
CA SER A 26 17.84 25.85 -11.69
C SER A 26 17.09 24.60 -11.24
N THR A 27 17.27 23.50 -11.96
CA THR A 27 17.21 22.17 -11.33
C THR A 27 18.49 21.99 -10.54
N VAL A 28 18.48 22.44 -9.28
CA VAL A 28 19.49 22.03 -8.31
C VAL A 28 19.22 20.55 -8.05
N SER A 29 20.20 19.68 -8.29
CA SER A 29 20.21 18.30 -7.81
C SER A 29 19.80 18.31 -6.33
N GLN A 30 18.64 17.76 -6.00
CA GLN A 30 18.20 17.69 -4.61
C GLN A 30 19.23 16.82 -3.87
N VAL A 31 19.75 17.31 -2.76
CA VAL A 31 20.69 16.54 -1.94
C VAL A 31 19.89 15.51 -1.16
N GLU A 32 20.14 14.23 -1.41
CA GLU A 32 19.48 13.10 -0.74
C GLU A 32 20.23 12.77 0.54
N TYR A 33 19.61 13.04 1.69
CA TYR A 33 20.16 12.77 3.01
C TYR A 33 19.42 11.61 3.67
N LEU A 34 20.13 10.65 4.25
CA LEU A 34 19.52 9.72 5.19
C LEU A 34 19.25 10.43 6.52
N ARG A 35 18.03 10.28 7.05
CA ARG A 35 17.59 10.97 8.26
C ARG A 35 17.14 10.02 9.37
N THR A 36 17.12 10.51 10.61
CA THR A 36 16.48 9.78 11.71
C THR A 36 14.96 9.88 11.65
N ASP A 37 14.26 8.80 11.97
CA ASP A 37 12.77 8.75 11.97
C ASP A 37 12.10 9.53 13.12
N SER A 38 12.87 9.92 14.12
CA SER A 38 12.39 10.55 15.35
C SER A 38 13.49 11.33 16.06
N THR A 39 13.11 12.14 17.05
CA THR A 39 14.07 12.86 17.91
C THR A 39 14.50 12.00 19.10
N PRO A 40 15.79 12.01 19.52
CA PRO A 40 16.27 11.11 20.55
C PRO A 40 15.48 11.24 21.85
N ALA A 41 14.92 10.12 22.33
CA ALA A 41 14.17 10.07 23.60
C ALA A 41 15.05 10.34 24.84
N PHE A 42 16.37 10.48 24.68
CA PHE A 42 17.32 10.74 25.75
C PHE A 42 18.29 11.89 25.40
N ASN A 43 18.22 12.98 26.18
CA ASN A 43 19.28 13.97 26.26
C ASN A 43 20.49 13.37 27.00
N SER A 44 21.28 12.54 26.32
CA SER A 44 22.54 12.03 26.84
C SER A 44 23.70 12.76 26.19
N GLN A 45 24.17 13.80 26.88
CA GLN A 45 25.49 14.36 26.69
C GLN A 45 26.54 13.25 26.63
N THR A 46 27.37 13.28 25.58
CA THR A 46 28.53 12.39 25.29
C THR A 46 28.22 11.09 24.55
N ALA A 47 27.52 11.15 23.41
CA ALA A 47 27.72 10.14 22.37
C ALA A 47 29.21 10.13 21.97
N ILE A 48 29.83 8.96 21.92
CA ILE A 48 31.22 8.81 21.50
C ILE A 48 31.25 9.11 20.00
N SER A 49 32.04 10.12 19.60
CA SER A 49 32.19 10.44 18.19
C SER A 49 32.77 9.25 17.43
N LEU A 50 32.19 8.96 16.26
CA LEU A 50 32.67 7.92 15.36
C LEU A 50 34.14 8.18 14.98
N THR A 51 34.92 7.12 14.86
CA THR A 51 36.32 7.19 14.44
C THR A 51 36.51 6.40 13.16
N GLU A 52 37.45 6.83 12.32
CA GLU A 52 37.81 6.09 11.10
C GLU A 52 38.19 4.64 11.40
N GLN A 53 38.86 4.39 12.54
CA GLN A 53 39.26 3.04 12.95
C GLN A 53 38.04 2.14 13.27
N ALA A 54 36.97 2.71 13.80
CA ALA A 54 35.74 1.99 14.12
C ALA A 54 34.86 1.80 12.86
N LEU A 55 34.88 2.78 11.94
CA LEU A 55 34.10 2.76 10.70
C LEU A 55 34.64 1.72 9.70
N ALA A 56 35.96 1.65 9.53
CA ALA A 56 36.60 0.84 8.48
C ALA A 56 36.11 -0.62 8.36
N PRO A 57 36.07 -1.44 9.42
CA PRO A 57 35.61 -2.82 9.29
C PRO A 57 34.12 -2.95 8.95
N VAL A 58 33.30 -1.95 9.31
CA VAL A 58 31.86 -1.93 8.98
C VAL A 58 31.65 -1.53 7.53
N LEU A 59 32.44 -0.58 7.02
CA LEU A 59 32.45 -0.19 5.61
C LEU A 59 32.85 -1.35 4.69
N GLU A 60 33.87 -2.14 5.09
CA GLU A 60 34.26 -3.34 4.34
C GLU A 60 33.10 -4.33 4.20
N GLU A 61 32.30 -4.53 5.25
CA GLU A 61 31.12 -5.39 5.17
C GLU A 61 30.01 -4.78 4.32
N ALA A 62 29.76 -3.47 4.40
CA ALA A 62 28.78 -2.80 3.55
C ALA A 62 29.11 -2.96 2.05
N ILE A 63 30.39 -2.81 1.68
CA ILE A 63 30.86 -3.07 0.31
C ILE A 63 30.67 -4.54 -0.06
N ARG A 64 31.02 -5.49 0.82
CA ARG A 64 30.86 -6.93 0.57
C ARG A 64 29.39 -7.31 0.33
N ILE A 65 28.46 -6.70 1.07
CA ILE A 65 27.02 -6.89 0.91
C ILE A 65 26.59 -6.50 -0.51
N TRP A 66 27.05 -5.35 -1.01
CA TRP A 66 26.75 -4.90 -2.37
C TRP A 66 27.45 -5.71 -3.46
N GLU A 67 28.71 -6.08 -3.29
CA GLU A 67 29.44 -6.95 -4.23
C GLU A 67 28.74 -8.31 -4.40
N SER A 68 28.12 -8.82 -3.32
CA SER A 68 27.39 -10.09 -3.35
C SER A 68 26.12 -10.07 -4.22
N GLN A 69 25.66 -8.88 -4.64
CA GLN A 69 24.50 -8.71 -5.52
C GLN A 69 24.80 -8.91 -7.01
N GLY A 70 26.07 -9.16 -7.37
CA GLY A 70 26.45 -9.43 -8.77
C GLY A 70 26.62 -8.16 -9.62
N LEU A 71 27.31 -7.16 -9.05
CA LEU A 71 27.64 -5.89 -9.71
C LEU A 71 28.41 -6.08 -11.02
N ASN A 72 28.16 -5.19 -11.99
CA ASN A 72 28.93 -5.10 -13.23
C ASN A 72 30.25 -4.31 -13.04
N ASP A 73 31.15 -4.39 -14.02
CA ASP A 73 32.49 -3.76 -13.93
C ASP A 73 32.44 -2.25 -13.62
N PRO A 74 31.57 -1.42 -14.24
CA PRO A 74 31.45 0.00 -13.89
C PRO A 74 31.05 0.27 -12.44
N LEU A 75 30.13 -0.51 -11.87
CA LEU A 75 29.69 -0.36 -10.49
C LEU A 75 30.78 -0.82 -9.51
N LEU A 76 31.51 -1.88 -9.83
CA LEU A 76 32.70 -2.31 -9.08
C LEU A 76 33.78 -1.22 -9.08
N ASP A 77 33.99 -0.55 -10.21
CA ASP A 77 34.93 0.58 -10.31
C ASP A 77 34.48 1.78 -9.45
N ARG A 78 33.17 2.04 -9.31
CA ARG A 78 32.65 3.09 -8.40
C ARG A 78 32.97 2.75 -6.94
N LEU A 79 32.76 1.51 -6.51
CA LEU A 79 33.09 1.06 -5.15
C LEU A 79 34.60 1.09 -4.89
N ALA A 80 35.42 0.75 -5.88
CA ALA A 80 36.88 0.79 -5.76
C ALA A 80 37.45 2.20 -5.54
N ASN A 81 36.70 3.24 -5.89
CA ASN A 81 37.08 4.65 -5.74
C ASN A 81 36.25 5.37 -4.66
N LEU A 82 35.59 4.63 -3.77
CA LEU A 82 34.79 5.19 -2.69
C LEU A 82 35.66 5.93 -1.67
N GLU A 83 35.28 7.16 -1.34
CA GLU A 83 35.85 7.96 -0.24
C GLU A 83 34.80 8.14 0.86
N VAL A 84 35.17 7.96 2.13
CA VAL A 84 34.25 8.14 3.27
C VAL A 84 34.87 9.07 4.29
N ASP A 85 34.16 10.16 4.61
CA ASP A 85 34.56 11.17 5.58
C ASP A 85 33.56 11.22 6.76
N ILE A 86 34.06 11.47 7.96
CA ILE A 86 33.23 11.70 9.15
C ILE A 86 33.12 13.22 9.36
N ALA A 87 31.89 13.73 9.41
CA ALA A 87 31.60 15.15 9.54
C ALA A 87 30.61 15.43 10.67
N ASP A 88 30.52 16.69 11.10
CA ASP A 88 29.42 17.17 11.95
C ASP A 88 28.29 17.63 11.02
N MET A 89 27.24 16.83 10.90
CA MET A 89 26.14 17.08 9.97
C MET A 89 25.00 17.83 10.67
N PRO A 90 24.07 18.45 9.92
CA PRO A 90 22.89 19.11 10.51
C PRO A 90 22.01 18.11 11.29
N ASP A 91 21.44 18.57 12.41
CA ASP A 91 20.47 17.80 13.21
C ASP A 91 19.44 17.09 12.32
N GLY A 92 19.17 15.83 12.64
CA GLY A 92 18.30 14.91 11.90
C GLY A 92 18.98 14.14 10.77
N THR A 93 20.27 14.36 10.49
CA THR A 93 21.00 13.77 9.35
C THR A 93 22.00 12.71 9.80
N LEU A 94 22.00 11.55 9.14
CA LEU A 94 22.90 10.43 9.44
C LEU A 94 24.02 10.28 8.41
N GLY A 95 23.73 10.54 7.14
CA GLY A 95 24.67 10.40 6.04
C GLY A 95 24.22 11.12 4.76
N GLU A 96 25.19 11.31 3.86
CA GLU A 96 24.97 11.81 2.50
C GLU A 96 26.02 11.20 1.57
N ALA A 97 25.59 10.72 0.41
CA ALA A 97 26.46 10.34 -0.69
C ALA A 97 26.41 11.38 -1.82
N SER A 98 27.57 11.80 -2.30
CA SER A 98 27.71 12.69 -3.46
C SER A 98 28.79 12.17 -4.40
N GLY A 99 28.37 11.65 -5.56
CA GLY A 99 29.29 11.01 -6.51
C GLY A 99 29.91 9.74 -5.92
N ASN A 100 31.20 9.79 -5.58
CA ASN A 100 31.96 8.69 -4.96
C ASN A 100 32.36 8.99 -3.51
N THR A 101 31.86 10.08 -2.92
CA THR A 101 32.18 10.47 -1.54
C THR A 101 30.95 10.30 -0.66
N ILE A 102 31.11 9.63 0.48
CA ILE A 102 30.10 9.51 1.53
C ILE A 102 30.54 10.36 2.73
N GLN A 103 29.65 11.21 3.24
CA GLN A 103 29.80 11.86 4.53
C GLN A 103 28.90 11.16 5.55
N ILE A 104 29.45 10.81 6.70
CA ILE A 104 28.73 10.19 7.82
C ILE A 104 28.75 11.13 9.02
N ASP A 105 27.61 11.28 9.70
CA ASP A 105 27.53 12.12 10.89
C ASP A 105 28.38 11.56 12.04
N ASN A 106 29.01 12.44 12.82
CA ASN A 106 29.94 12.04 13.85
C ASN A 106 29.27 11.41 15.07
N ASN A 107 27.98 11.68 15.32
CA ASN A 107 27.30 11.28 16.56
C ASN A 107 25.93 10.62 16.34
N ALA A 108 25.55 10.37 15.09
CA ALA A 108 24.29 9.76 14.69
C ALA A 108 23.08 10.57 15.17
N ASP A 109 23.09 11.88 14.94
CA ASP A 109 22.06 12.82 15.41
C ASP A 109 21.78 12.70 16.92
N GLY A 110 22.84 12.46 17.71
CA GLY A 110 22.77 12.33 19.16
C GLY A 110 22.28 10.98 19.69
N TYR A 111 21.87 10.03 18.83
CA TYR A 111 21.56 8.66 19.24
C TYR A 111 22.81 7.83 19.56
N GLY A 112 23.95 8.21 18.97
CA GLY A 112 25.18 7.44 19.02
C GLY A 112 25.17 6.23 18.08
N TRP A 113 26.34 5.94 17.51
CA TRP A 113 26.52 4.80 16.62
C TRP A 113 26.61 3.48 17.38
N PHE A 114 25.85 2.48 16.93
CA PHE A 114 26.17 1.09 17.17
C PHE A 114 27.19 0.65 16.11
N VAL A 115 28.41 0.39 16.58
CA VAL A 115 29.50 -0.15 15.76
C VAL A 115 29.59 -1.64 16.05
N ASP A 116 29.13 -2.44 15.10
CA ASP A 116 29.13 -3.89 15.21
C ASP A 116 30.55 -4.45 15.13
N SER A 117 30.94 -5.25 16.13
CA SER A 117 32.25 -5.92 16.15
C SER A 117 32.29 -7.20 15.32
N THR A 118 31.11 -7.71 14.95
CA THR A 118 30.83 -8.94 14.23
C THR A 118 29.82 -8.68 13.11
N PRO A 119 30.10 -7.75 12.17
CA PRO A 119 29.12 -7.23 11.22
C PRO A 119 28.52 -8.29 10.26
N THR A 120 29.10 -9.49 10.20
CA THR A 120 28.63 -10.60 9.37
C THR A 120 27.54 -11.48 10.00
N ASP A 121 27.29 -11.42 11.32
CA ASP A 121 26.39 -12.38 12.01
C ASP A 121 25.13 -11.78 12.63
N SER A 122 25.01 -10.44 12.68
CA SER A 122 23.84 -9.70 13.20
C SER A 122 23.35 -10.18 14.57
N SER A 123 24.23 -10.74 15.40
CA SER A 123 23.85 -11.38 16.66
C SER A 123 23.22 -10.43 17.69
N GLU A 124 23.41 -9.12 17.53
CA GLU A 124 22.84 -8.07 18.38
C GLU A 124 21.37 -7.76 18.08
N PHE A 125 20.80 -8.36 17.02
CA PHE A 125 19.43 -8.15 16.57
C PHE A 125 18.67 -9.48 16.54
N GLN A 126 17.97 -9.79 17.62
CA GLN A 126 17.33 -11.11 17.82
C GLN A 126 15.81 -11.10 17.51
N ILE A 127 15.23 -9.93 17.23
CA ILE A 127 13.80 -9.78 16.97
C ILE A 127 13.59 -9.59 15.46
N THR A 128 12.96 -10.54 14.79
CA THR A 128 12.64 -10.44 13.36
C THR A 128 11.29 -9.75 13.16
N MET A 129 11.28 -8.61 12.47
CA MET A 129 10.04 -7.89 12.11
C MET A 129 9.60 -8.20 10.68
N SER A 130 10.56 -8.37 9.77
CA SER A 130 10.35 -8.82 8.39
C SER A 130 11.61 -9.49 7.85
N ASN A 131 11.59 -9.94 6.59
CA ASN A 131 12.77 -10.49 5.92
C ASN A 131 13.91 -9.46 5.78
N SER A 132 13.58 -8.18 5.70
CA SER A 132 14.53 -7.09 5.49
C SER A 132 14.76 -6.22 6.73
N ARG A 133 14.15 -6.54 7.88
CA ARG A 133 14.27 -5.73 9.11
C ARG A 133 14.30 -6.58 10.38
N ILE A 134 15.31 -6.32 11.20
CA ILE A 134 15.52 -6.94 12.51
C ILE A 134 15.76 -5.87 13.58
N LEU A 135 15.36 -6.15 14.83
CA LEU A 135 15.45 -5.23 15.96
C LEU A 135 16.34 -5.79 17.06
N ALA A 136 16.98 -4.87 17.77
CA ALA A 136 17.72 -5.11 19.00
C ALA A 136 16.74 -5.26 20.18
N ASP A 137 16.93 -6.31 20.98
CA ASP A 137 16.25 -6.43 22.27
C ASP A 137 16.78 -5.35 23.24
N ALA A 138 16.02 -4.99 24.28
CA ALA A 138 16.39 -3.98 25.28
C ALA A 138 17.72 -4.28 26.01
N ASP A 139 18.11 -5.55 26.08
CA ASP A 139 19.37 -6.01 26.68
C ASP A 139 20.54 -6.02 25.68
N SER A 140 20.30 -5.74 24.40
CA SER A 140 21.32 -5.67 23.36
C SER A 140 22.06 -4.34 23.39
N ASP A 141 23.35 -4.40 23.10
CA ASP A 141 24.18 -3.22 22.87
C ASP A 141 23.63 -2.37 21.70
N ALA A 142 22.97 -2.94 20.70
CA ALA A 142 22.40 -2.15 19.60
C ALA A 142 21.16 -1.33 20.02
N PHE A 143 20.55 -1.61 21.18
CA PHE A 143 19.31 -0.99 21.61
C PHE A 143 19.44 0.54 21.76
N GLY A 144 18.55 1.27 21.09
CA GLY A 144 18.49 2.74 21.16
C GLY A 144 19.66 3.48 20.49
N ARG A 145 20.53 2.78 19.74
CA ARG A 145 21.63 3.35 18.94
C ARG A 145 21.36 3.18 17.44
N ILE A 146 21.97 4.01 16.59
CA ILE A 146 21.85 3.89 15.13
C ILE A 146 22.85 2.87 14.62
N ASP A 147 22.39 1.84 13.89
CA ASP A 147 23.25 0.82 13.32
C ASP A 147 24.10 1.38 12.16
N LEU A 148 25.42 1.44 12.36
CA LEU A 148 26.36 1.99 11.37
C LEU A 148 26.39 1.16 10.08
N LEU A 149 26.23 -0.17 10.18
CA LEU A 149 26.24 -1.04 9.02
C LEU A 149 25.08 -0.70 8.07
N THR A 150 23.88 -0.55 8.62
CA THR A 150 22.69 -0.15 7.86
C THR A 150 22.90 1.16 7.12
N VAL A 151 23.40 2.21 7.80
CA VAL A 151 23.65 3.51 7.16
C VAL A 151 24.71 3.39 6.06
N LEU A 152 25.81 2.66 6.29
CA LEU A 152 26.82 2.50 5.25
C LEU A 152 26.32 1.71 4.05
N VAL A 153 25.46 0.69 4.24
CA VAL A 153 24.85 -0.01 3.11
C VAL A 153 23.92 0.93 2.33
N HIS A 154 23.14 1.77 3.02
CA HIS A 154 22.32 2.80 2.39
C HIS A 154 23.14 3.77 1.54
N GLU A 155 24.17 4.41 2.12
CA GLU A 155 24.98 5.41 1.42
C GLU A 155 25.81 4.80 0.27
N VAL A 156 26.26 3.55 0.40
CA VAL A 156 26.90 2.83 -0.71
C VAL A 156 25.88 2.56 -1.83
N GLY A 157 24.60 2.35 -1.50
CA GLY A 157 23.52 2.29 -2.48
C GLY A 157 23.41 3.57 -3.30
N HIS A 158 23.44 4.74 -2.67
CA HIS A 158 23.50 6.04 -3.36
C HIS A 158 24.76 6.21 -4.21
N VAL A 159 25.92 5.71 -3.75
CA VAL A 159 27.14 5.71 -4.56
C VAL A 159 27.05 4.76 -5.75
N LEU A 160 26.24 3.72 -5.68
CA LEU A 160 25.90 2.88 -6.84
C LEU A 160 24.84 3.56 -7.71
N GLY A 161 24.09 4.49 -7.13
CA GLY A 161 23.14 5.44 -7.70
C GLY A 161 21.67 5.14 -7.38
N LEU A 162 21.40 4.18 -6.50
CA LEU A 162 20.06 3.93 -6.00
C LEU A 162 19.61 5.13 -5.17
N GLY A 163 18.48 5.74 -5.52
CA GLY A 163 17.86 6.77 -4.72
C GLY A 163 16.95 6.18 -3.63
N HIS A 164 16.36 7.07 -2.83
CA HIS A 164 15.41 6.65 -1.79
C HIS A 164 14.14 5.97 -2.33
N ASP A 165 13.84 6.16 -3.61
CA ASP A 165 12.69 5.60 -4.35
C ASP A 165 12.95 4.19 -4.91
N SER A 166 14.15 3.62 -4.71
CA SER A 166 14.56 2.32 -5.25
C SER A 166 13.79 1.10 -4.71
N LYS A 167 12.75 1.32 -3.89
CA LYS A 167 11.86 0.31 -3.27
C LYS A 167 12.61 -0.74 -2.42
N LEU A 168 13.89 -0.51 -2.14
CA LEU A 168 14.67 -1.31 -1.21
C LEU A 168 14.49 -0.74 0.19
N ALA A 169 14.11 -1.58 1.16
CA ALA A 169 13.96 -1.15 2.54
C ALA A 169 15.22 -0.44 3.07
N ILE A 170 16.41 -0.90 2.64
CA ILE A 170 17.70 -0.30 3.00
C ILE A 170 17.88 1.14 2.49
N MET A 171 17.18 1.52 1.42
CA MET A 171 17.27 2.84 0.78
C MET A 171 16.22 3.82 1.29
N GLY A 172 15.39 3.49 2.29
CA GLY A 172 14.41 4.43 2.82
C GLY A 172 15.02 5.74 3.35
N GLU A 173 14.34 6.87 3.15
CA GLU A 173 14.80 8.21 3.54
C GLU A 173 15.00 8.37 5.07
N THR A 174 14.32 7.55 5.87
CA THR A 174 14.40 7.60 7.33
C THR A 174 14.75 6.26 7.95
N PHE A 175 15.54 6.31 9.03
CA PHE A 175 15.99 5.14 9.76
C PHE A 175 15.92 5.36 11.27
N GLY A 176 15.47 4.32 11.99
CA GLY A 176 15.25 4.35 13.43
C GLY A 176 16.37 3.68 14.23
N ALA A 177 16.51 4.08 15.49
CA ALA A 177 17.47 3.49 16.41
C ALA A 177 17.07 2.07 16.84
N GLY A 178 18.06 1.21 17.13
CA GLY A 178 17.85 -0.17 17.56
C GLY A 178 17.39 -1.11 16.45
N GLN A 179 17.50 -0.70 15.19
CA GLN A 179 17.09 -1.51 14.03
C GLN A 179 18.31 -1.85 13.19
N ARG A 180 18.23 -2.93 12.42
CA ARG A 180 19.12 -3.20 11.28
C ARG A 180 18.28 -3.61 10.08
N LEU A 181 18.61 -3.01 8.94
CA LEU A 181 18.00 -3.35 7.66
C LEU A 181 18.91 -4.32 6.92
N ILE A 182 18.31 -5.36 6.35
CA ILE A 182 19.01 -6.39 5.59
C ILE A 182 18.77 -6.14 4.12
N LEU A 183 19.85 -5.98 3.35
CA LEU A 183 19.76 -6.01 1.90
C LEU A 183 19.50 -7.45 1.45
N GLU A 184 18.32 -7.69 0.88
CA GLU A 184 17.95 -9.02 0.42
C GLU A 184 18.81 -9.46 -0.78
N PRO A 185 19.14 -10.76 -0.91
CA PRO A 185 19.95 -11.24 -2.02
C PRO A 185 19.20 -11.14 -3.35
N GLY A 186 19.91 -10.77 -4.41
CA GLY A 186 19.36 -10.70 -5.75
C GLY A 186 18.77 -9.34 -6.13
N VAL A 187 19.18 -8.28 -5.44
CA VAL A 187 18.89 -6.91 -5.86
C VAL A 187 19.51 -6.67 -7.24
N LEU A 188 18.66 -6.45 -8.25
CA LEU A 188 19.09 -6.14 -9.62
C LEU A 188 19.62 -4.70 -9.67
N LEU A 189 20.94 -4.55 -9.56
CA LEU A 189 21.62 -3.26 -9.61
C LEU A 189 21.95 -2.92 -11.05
N ILE A 190 21.05 -2.16 -11.68
CA ILE A 190 21.22 -1.74 -13.06
C ILE A 190 21.38 -0.22 -13.10
N ASP A 191 22.61 0.16 -13.49
CA ASP A 191 23.14 1.48 -13.81
C ASP A 191 22.23 2.68 -13.53
N THR A 192 22.38 3.22 -12.34
CA THR A 192 21.83 4.49 -11.92
C THR A 192 22.76 5.63 -12.31
N ASN A 193 22.58 6.07 -13.56
CA ASN A 193 22.89 7.41 -14.04
C ASN A 193 21.88 7.77 -15.13
N GLY A 194 21.15 8.87 -14.92
CA GLY A 194 20.16 9.38 -15.86
C GLY A 194 20.71 9.54 -17.28
N ALA A 195 20.13 8.76 -18.20
CA ALA A 195 19.84 9.09 -19.58
C ALA A 195 19.01 7.94 -20.14
N ILE A 196 17.76 8.23 -20.51
CA ILE A 196 16.99 7.37 -21.41
C ILE A 196 17.80 7.31 -22.70
N ALA A 197 18.36 6.15 -23.01
CA ALA A 197 19.11 5.92 -24.24
C ALA A 197 18.84 4.50 -24.76
N GLY A 198 17.56 4.19 -24.91
CA GLY A 198 17.01 3.16 -25.78
C GLY A 198 15.67 3.69 -26.29
N TYR A 199 15.42 3.63 -27.61
CA TYR A 199 14.08 3.92 -28.12
C TYR A 199 13.17 2.78 -27.66
N LEU A 200 12.00 3.05 -27.08
CA LEU A 200 10.98 2.02 -26.92
C LEU A 200 10.58 1.49 -28.30
N ASP A 201 10.29 0.19 -28.43
CA ASP A 201 9.80 -0.37 -29.70
C ASP A 201 8.40 0.18 -29.97
N SER A 202 8.32 1.13 -30.90
CA SER A 202 7.08 1.72 -31.38
C SER A 202 6.73 1.12 -32.72
N SER A 203 6.03 -0.02 -32.70
CA SER A 203 5.58 -0.71 -33.91
C SER A 203 4.06 -0.90 -33.93
N GLY A 204 3.40 -0.27 -34.89
CA GLY A 204 1.98 -0.51 -35.18
C GLY A 204 0.99 -0.16 -34.06
N GLY A 205 1.28 0.85 -33.24
CA GLY A 205 0.43 1.28 -32.12
C GLY A 205 0.82 0.64 -30.77
N THR A 206 1.76 -0.31 -30.77
CA THR A 206 2.33 -0.87 -29.54
C THR A 206 3.54 -0.06 -29.09
N LEU A 207 3.57 0.28 -27.81
CA LEU A 207 4.71 0.80 -27.08
C LEU A 207 5.15 -0.25 -26.06
N ALA A 208 6.32 -0.86 -26.28
CA ALA A 208 6.81 -1.93 -25.43
C ALA A 208 8.17 -1.60 -24.82
N ALA A 209 8.31 -1.97 -23.55
CA ALA A 209 9.61 -2.01 -22.89
C ALA A 209 10.52 -3.02 -23.59
N GLU A 210 11.76 -2.61 -23.84
CA GLU A 210 12.81 -3.46 -24.35
C GLU A 210 13.43 -4.29 -23.23
N ILE A 211 14.09 -5.40 -23.59
CA ILE A 211 14.82 -6.22 -22.61
C ILE A 211 15.99 -5.47 -21.94
N THR A 212 16.41 -4.35 -22.52
CA THR A 212 17.42 -3.44 -21.99
C THR A 212 16.84 -2.38 -21.06
N ASP A 213 15.52 -2.26 -20.95
CA ASP A 213 14.87 -1.36 -20.01
C ASP A 213 14.81 -2.02 -18.64
N THR A 214 15.44 -1.38 -17.67
CA THR A 214 15.81 -2.02 -16.40
C THR A 214 15.36 -1.23 -15.18
N SER A 215 14.92 0.01 -15.38
CA SER A 215 14.28 0.87 -14.37
C SER A 215 12.77 0.95 -14.60
N PRO A 216 11.95 1.12 -13.55
CA PRO A 216 10.53 1.42 -13.66
C PRO A 216 10.21 2.44 -14.76
N ILE A 217 9.25 2.10 -15.61
CA ILE A 217 8.77 2.97 -16.67
C ILE A 217 7.43 3.54 -16.25
N THR A 218 7.33 4.86 -16.22
CA THR A 218 6.06 5.58 -16.10
C THR A 218 5.55 5.92 -17.49
N PHE A 219 4.39 5.37 -17.85
CA PHE A 219 3.66 5.65 -19.07
C PHE A 219 2.55 6.64 -18.77
N GLU A 220 2.71 7.89 -19.22
CA GLU A 220 1.71 8.93 -19.01
C GLU A 220 0.77 9.02 -20.22
N ILE A 221 -0.52 8.76 -20.01
CA ILE A 221 -1.56 8.84 -21.05
C ILE A 221 -1.93 10.30 -21.27
N VAL A 222 -1.64 10.79 -22.47
CA VAL A 222 -1.85 12.18 -22.91
C VAL A 222 -2.57 12.23 -24.27
N ASP A 223 -2.93 13.44 -24.71
CA ASP A 223 -3.38 13.73 -26.07
C ASP A 223 -2.57 14.93 -26.59
N ASP A 224 -1.50 14.66 -27.35
CA ASP A 224 -0.57 15.68 -27.86
C ASP A 224 -1.05 16.24 -29.21
N ASP A 225 -1.69 15.42 -30.05
CA ASP A 225 -2.08 15.81 -31.41
C ASP A 225 -3.58 16.14 -31.61
N GLY A 226 -4.41 15.97 -30.57
CA GLY A 226 -5.81 16.36 -30.53
C GLY A 226 -6.75 15.37 -31.22
N ASN A 227 -6.34 14.10 -31.35
CA ASN A 227 -7.11 13.05 -31.98
C ASN A 227 -7.79 12.13 -30.93
N ALA A 228 -8.49 11.07 -31.34
CA ALA A 228 -9.24 10.20 -30.41
C ALA A 228 -8.46 8.94 -29.99
N ILE A 229 -7.21 8.81 -30.41
CA ILE A 229 -6.27 7.75 -30.09
C ILE A 229 -5.30 8.34 -29.06
N PRO A 230 -5.17 7.75 -27.86
CA PRO A 230 -4.26 8.28 -26.87
C PRO A 230 -2.80 8.25 -27.31
N ASP A 231 -2.03 9.23 -26.84
CA ASP A 231 -0.58 9.28 -26.94
C ASP A 231 0.03 8.92 -25.58
N ILE A 232 1.29 8.48 -25.57
CA ILE A 232 2.02 8.15 -24.34
C ILE A 232 3.27 9.00 -24.20
N GLN A 233 3.45 9.61 -23.04
CA GLN A 233 4.71 10.23 -22.64
C GLN A 233 5.52 9.30 -21.74
N VAL A 234 6.80 9.14 -22.06
CA VAL A 234 7.76 8.39 -21.24
C VAL A 234 9.04 9.20 -21.12
N GLY A 235 9.38 9.62 -19.90
CA GLY A 235 10.65 10.29 -19.61
C GLY A 235 10.92 11.56 -20.45
N GLY A 236 9.87 12.23 -20.89
CA GLY A 236 9.92 13.47 -21.68
C GLY A 236 9.80 13.28 -23.20
N ASP A 237 9.77 12.05 -23.71
CA ASP A 237 9.46 11.75 -25.11
C ASP A 237 7.97 11.42 -25.28
N THR A 238 7.35 11.88 -26.38
CA THR A 238 5.96 11.57 -26.76
C THR A 238 5.91 10.51 -27.86
N TYR A 239 5.05 9.53 -27.69
CA TYR A 239 4.75 8.46 -28.64
C TYR A 239 3.29 8.56 -29.06
N ASN A 240 3.06 8.84 -30.34
CA ASN A 240 1.72 9.12 -30.83
C ASN A 240 0.94 7.85 -31.19
N ASP A 241 -0.39 7.94 -31.09
CA ASP A 241 -1.34 6.93 -31.56
C ASP A 241 -1.10 5.52 -30.97
N ILE A 242 -1.00 5.42 -29.64
CA ILE A 242 -0.73 4.17 -28.93
C ILE A 242 -2.03 3.48 -28.52
N ASP A 243 -2.12 2.18 -28.85
CA ASP A 243 -3.24 1.31 -28.45
C ASP A 243 -2.82 0.20 -27.47
N THR A 244 -1.53 -0.04 -27.32
CA THR A 244 -1.00 -1.13 -26.50
C THR A 244 0.25 -0.69 -25.74
N ILE A 245 0.27 -0.92 -24.43
CA ILE A 245 1.44 -0.74 -23.56
C ILE A 245 1.90 -2.12 -23.07
N ILE A 246 3.19 -2.40 -23.17
CA ILE A 246 3.79 -3.60 -22.60
C ILE A 246 4.92 -3.16 -21.69
N GLY A 247 4.71 -3.31 -20.38
CA GLY A 247 5.76 -3.09 -19.40
C GLY A 247 6.86 -4.14 -19.44
N ARG A 248 7.87 -3.91 -18.64
CA ARG A 248 9.04 -4.77 -18.49
C ARG A 248 8.64 -6.12 -17.91
N THR A 249 9.52 -7.10 -18.04
CA THR A 249 9.38 -8.37 -17.30
C THR A 249 9.74 -8.24 -15.82
N LEU A 250 10.22 -7.06 -15.41
CA LEU A 250 10.57 -6.70 -14.04
C LEU A 250 9.46 -5.81 -13.47
N PRO A 251 9.11 -5.96 -12.18
CA PRO A 251 8.02 -5.20 -11.60
C PRO A 251 8.36 -3.72 -11.46
N GLY A 252 7.32 -2.91 -11.30
CA GLY A 252 7.40 -1.53 -10.87
C GLY A 252 6.94 -0.51 -11.92
N ASP A 253 6.50 -0.95 -13.09
CA ASP A 253 6.04 -0.03 -14.13
C ASP A 253 4.68 0.58 -13.75
N GLU A 254 4.44 1.78 -14.24
CA GLU A 254 3.28 2.60 -13.87
C GLU A 254 2.56 3.13 -15.11
N ILE A 255 1.23 3.12 -15.10
CA ILE A 255 0.45 3.96 -16.01
C ILE A 255 -0.17 5.11 -15.21
N VAL A 256 0.03 6.34 -15.69
CA VAL A 256 -0.59 7.56 -15.15
C VAL A 256 -1.56 8.13 -16.18
N VAL A 257 -2.80 8.40 -15.78
CA VAL A 257 -3.77 9.09 -16.63
C VAL A 257 -3.64 10.60 -16.43
N ALA A 258 -3.07 11.30 -17.41
CA ALA A 258 -2.93 12.76 -17.38
C ALA A 258 -4.07 13.50 -18.09
N ILE A 259 -4.82 12.79 -18.94
CA ILE A 259 -6.09 13.29 -19.48
C ILE A 259 -7.14 13.29 -18.36
N ASP A 260 -7.58 14.47 -17.93
CA ASP A 260 -8.53 14.63 -16.83
C ASP A 260 -9.99 14.42 -17.30
N ASP A 261 -10.36 13.18 -17.60
CA ASP A 261 -11.71 12.75 -17.99
C ASP A 261 -12.06 11.40 -17.34
N GLU A 262 -13.34 10.99 -17.37
CA GLU A 262 -13.82 9.78 -16.72
C GLU A 262 -13.05 8.55 -17.23
N THR A 263 -12.37 7.86 -16.33
CA THR A 263 -11.50 6.74 -16.67
C THR A 263 -12.13 5.43 -16.22
N THR A 264 -11.98 4.38 -17.02
CA THR A 264 -12.41 3.02 -16.68
C THR A 264 -11.25 2.07 -16.88
N TRP A 265 -10.82 1.46 -15.79
CA TRP A 265 -9.85 0.39 -15.73
C TRP A 265 -10.59 -0.94 -15.68
N THR A 266 -10.22 -1.88 -16.55
CA THR A 266 -10.71 -3.25 -16.52
C THR A 266 -9.52 -4.19 -16.41
N ILE A 267 -9.31 -4.74 -15.22
CA ILE A 267 -8.20 -5.63 -14.89
C ILE A 267 -8.63 -7.06 -15.22
N THR A 268 -8.07 -7.63 -16.27
CA THR A 268 -8.50 -8.93 -16.83
C THR A 268 -7.58 -10.08 -16.45
N GLY A 269 -6.36 -9.77 -16.01
CA GLY A 269 -5.34 -10.71 -15.54
C GLY A 269 -4.35 -10.01 -14.62
N GLN A 270 -3.42 -10.75 -14.02
CA GLN A 270 -2.35 -10.14 -13.22
C GLN A 270 -1.56 -9.09 -14.03
N ASN A 271 -1.45 -7.88 -13.49
CA ASN A 271 -0.73 -6.74 -14.08
C ASN A 271 -1.16 -6.44 -15.52
N SER A 272 -2.42 -6.72 -15.88
CA SER A 272 -2.91 -6.63 -17.25
C SER A 272 -4.38 -6.31 -17.35
N GLY A 273 -4.76 -5.62 -18.43
CA GLY A 273 -6.11 -5.13 -18.59
C GLY A 273 -6.26 -4.14 -19.72
N THR A 274 -7.33 -3.35 -19.63
CA THR A 274 -7.58 -2.20 -20.51
C THR A 274 -7.86 -0.95 -19.68
N VAL A 275 -7.37 0.19 -20.14
CA VAL A 275 -7.72 1.51 -19.61
C VAL A 275 -8.42 2.30 -20.70
N LYS A 276 -9.56 2.91 -20.37
CA LYS A 276 -10.32 3.76 -21.28
C LYS A 276 -10.60 5.10 -20.62
N VAL A 277 -10.11 6.17 -21.24
CA VAL A 277 -10.32 7.55 -20.78
C VAL A 277 -11.40 8.20 -21.64
N GLY A 278 -12.51 8.62 -21.05
CA GLY A 278 -13.62 9.31 -21.69
C GLY A 278 -14.06 8.70 -23.03
N THR A 279 -13.93 9.51 -24.10
CA THR A 279 -14.27 9.10 -25.48
C THR A 279 -13.10 8.55 -26.29
N TYR A 280 -11.90 8.51 -25.72
CA TYR A 280 -10.72 8.00 -26.40
C TYR A 280 -10.79 6.47 -26.59
N ASN A 281 -10.02 5.98 -27.55
CA ASN A 281 -9.82 4.55 -27.72
C ASN A 281 -9.18 3.95 -26.47
N ALA A 282 -9.58 2.72 -26.11
CA ALA A 282 -9.00 2.03 -24.97
C ALA A 282 -7.58 1.57 -25.29
N ILE A 283 -6.68 1.71 -24.31
CA ILE A 283 -5.33 1.15 -24.35
C ILE A 283 -5.35 -0.21 -23.65
N THR A 284 -4.79 -1.22 -24.31
CA THR A 284 -4.51 -2.51 -23.67
C THR A 284 -3.16 -2.44 -22.96
N PHE A 285 -3.06 -2.95 -21.74
CA PHE A 285 -1.79 -3.00 -21.02
C PHE A 285 -1.47 -4.38 -20.47
N SER A 286 -0.17 -4.66 -20.31
CA SER A 286 0.33 -5.85 -19.64
C SER A 286 1.66 -5.58 -18.96
N ARG A 287 1.92 -6.29 -17.86
CA ARG A 287 3.11 -6.13 -17.00
C ARG A 287 3.25 -4.74 -16.41
N ILE A 288 2.13 -4.19 -15.96
CA ILE A 288 2.05 -2.90 -15.28
C ILE A 288 1.58 -3.17 -13.85
N GLU A 289 2.42 -2.82 -12.88
CA GLU A 289 2.17 -3.09 -11.47
C GLU A 289 1.48 -1.92 -10.76
N ASN A 290 1.68 -0.68 -11.23
CA ASN A 290 1.14 0.51 -10.56
C ASN A 290 0.22 1.25 -11.53
N ILE A 291 -0.89 1.77 -11.02
CA ILE A 291 -1.82 2.57 -11.82
C ILE A 291 -2.29 3.79 -11.05
N THR A 292 -2.29 4.92 -11.76
CA THR A 292 -2.65 6.22 -11.23
C THR A 292 -3.74 6.84 -12.10
N GLY A 293 -4.87 7.15 -11.49
CA GLY A 293 -6.08 7.68 -12.12
C GLY A 293 -5.98 9.15 -12.55
N ALA A 294 -7.10 9.65 -13.06
CA ALA A 294 -7.23 11.03 -13.50
C ALA A 294 -7.05 12.01 -12.32
N ALA A 295 -6.60 13.24 -12.62
CA ALA A 295 -6.25 14.19 -11.57
C ALA A 295 -7.46 14.63 -10.72
N THR A 296 -8.62 14.83 -11.36
CA THR A 296 -9.87 15.27 -10.71
C THR A 296 -11.12 14.58 -11.24
N ALA A 297 -11.05 13.95 -12.40
CA ALA A 297 -12.15 13.18 -12.95
C ALA A 297 -12.34 11.84 -12.23
N LYS A 298 -13.48 11.20 -12.49
CA LYS A 298 -13.87 9.94 -11.87
C LYS A 298 -13.09 8.77 -12.48
N ASP A 299 -12.60 7.86 -11.64
CA ASP A 299 -11.97 6.61 -12.05
C ASP A 299 -12.82 5.40 -11.64
N ASN A 300 -13.17 4.54 -12.59
CA ASN A 300 -13.89 3.29 -12.35
C ASN A 300 -12.91 2.11 -12.45
N PHE A 301 -12.85 1.24 -11.44
CA PHE A 301 -12.01 0.02 -11.48
C PHE A 301 -12.89 -1.24 -11.50
N ILE A 302 -12.68 -2.08 -12.52
CA ILE A 302 -13.41 -3.34 -12.73
C ILE A 302 -12.39 -4.47 -12.70
N PHE A 303 -12.55 -5.44 -11.79
CA PHE A 303 -11.69 -6.62 -11.72
C PHE A 303 -12.43 -7.85 -12.22
N GLU A 304 -11.93 -8.48 -13.28
CA GLU A 304 -12.40 -9.80 -13.70
C GLU A 304 -11.86 -10.88 -12.75
N PRO A 305 -12.37 -12.12 -12.77
CA PRO A 305 -11.99 -13.16 -11.79
C PRO A 305 -10.50 -13.52 -11.73
N ALA A 306 -9.71 -13.21 -12.76
CA ALA A 306 -8.26 -13.39 -12.79
C ALA A 306 -7.48 -12.07 -12.71
N GLY A 307 -8.18 -10.95 -12.60
CA GLY A 307 -7.61 -9.61 -12.53
C GLY A 307 -6.94 -9.38 -11.18
N ASP A 308 -5.69 -8.93 -11.25
CA ASP A 308 -4.85 -8.64 -10.09
C ASP A 308 -3.87 -7.55 -10.49
N ILE A 309 -3.49 -6.66 -9.57
CA ILE A 309 -2.46 -5.65 -9.77
C ILE A 309 -1.59 -5.72 -8.53
N THR A 310 -0.31 -6.01 -8.73
CA THR A 310 0.60 -6.35 -7.63
C THR A 310 1.29 -5.14 -7.01
N GLY A 311 1.06 -3.92 -7.52
CA GLY A 311 1.62 -2.66 -7.02
C GLY A 311 0.54 -1.68 -6.57
N GLU A 312 0.84 -0.37 -6.63
CA GLU A 312 0.00 0.67 -6.04
C GLU A 312 -1.20 1.06 -6.92
N PHE A 313 -2.33 1.33 -6.26
CA PHE A 313 -3.50 1.99 -6.83
C PHE A 313 -3.59 3.39 -6.24
N ASP A 314 -3.53 4.41 -7.10
CA ASP A 314 -3.80 5.80 -6.73
C ASP A 314 -4.95 6.34 -7.60
N ASP A 315 -6.16 6.41 -7.06
CA ASP A 315 -7.33 6.99 -7.73
C ASP A 315 -7.38 8.53 -7.62
N ARG A 316 -6.42 9.14 -6.92
CA ARG A 316 -6.32 10.57 -6.63
C ARG A 316 -7.60 11.16 -6.02
N VAL A 317 -8.37 11.91 -6.80
CA VAL A 317 -9.60 12.62 -6.35
C VAL A 317 -10.85 11.94 -6.92
N GLY A 318 -10.70 10.79 -7.58
CA GLY A 318 -11.81 9.96 -8.04
C GLY A 318 -12.61 9.38 -6.87
N ASP A 319 -13.85 8.98 -7.15
CA ASP A 319 -14.57 8.09 -6.23
C ASP A 319 -14.09 6.65 -6.51
N GLN A 320 -13.73 5.85 -5.50
CA GLN A 320 -13.35 4.45 -5.70
C GLN A 320 -14.60 3.58 -5.90
N TYR A 321 -14.63 2.84 -7.01
CA TYR A 321 -15.66 1.85 -7.30
C TYR A 321 -15.06 0.46 -7.15
N LEU A 322 -15.59 -0.32 -6.18
CA LEU A 322 -15.30 -1.74 -6.08
C LEU A 322 -16.56 -2.51 -6.49
N GLU A 323 -16.53 -3.14 -7.67
CA GLU A 323 -17.59 -4.06 -8.10
C GLU A 323 -17.36 -5.44 -7.48
N LEU A 324 -18.26 -5.85 -6.59
CA LEU A 324 -18.27 -7.21 -6.05
C LEU A 324 -19.51 -7.94 -6.58
N ASP A 325 -19.27 -8.87 -7.51
CA ASP A 325 -20.18 -9.97 -7.82
C ASP A 325 -21.63 -9.53 -8.17
N ASN A 326 -21.74 -8.68 -9.21
CA ASN A 326 -22.99 -8.06 -9.73
C ASN A 326 -23.68 -7.05 -8.79
N GLY A 327 -22.93 -6.43 -7.87
CA GLY A 327 -23.36 -5.24 -7.12
C GLY A 327 -22.26 -4.21 -7.02
N PHE A 328 -22.62 -2.93 -7.14
CA PHE A 328 -21.71 -1.80 -6.93
C PHE A 328 -21.60 -1.49 -5.44
N ILE A 329 -20.39 -1.46 -4.88
CA ILE A 329 -20.10 -0.77 -3.63
C ILE A 329 -19.23 0.45 -4.00
N THR A 330 -19.74 1.65 -3.73
CA THR A 330 -18.98 2.90 -3.87
C THR A 330 -18.35 3.22 -2.52
N ILE A 331 -17.03 3.45 -2.48
CA ILE A 331 -16.29 3.89 -1.29
C ILE A 331 -15.63 5.23 -1.64
N GLY A 332 -15.90 6.29 -0.87
CA GLY A 332 -15.25 7.59 -1.03
C GLY A 332 -14.79 8.17 0.30
N GLY A 333 -13.55 8.67 0.38
CA GLY A 333 -12.94 9.32 1.55
C GLY A 333 -11.61 8.72 2.00
N ASP A 334 -11.03 9.26 3.08
CA ASP A 334 -9.79 8.75 3.72
C ASP A 334 -10.09 7.41 4.43
N ALA A 335 -9.97 6.31 3.69
CA ALA A 335 -10.26 4.97 4.20
C ALA A 335 -9.03 4.06 4.13
N GLU A 336 -8.73 3.36 5.22
CA GLU A 336 -7.77 2.26 5.20
C GLU A 336 -8.52 1.00 4.78
N PHE A 337 -8.05 0.34 3.72
CA PHE A 337 -8.64 -0.92 3.26
C PHE A 337 -7.59 -2.00 3.06
N ILE A 338 -8.03 -3.25 3.17
CA ILE A 338 -7.21 -4.43 2.93
C ILE A 338 -8.01 -5.40 2.08
N PHE A 339 -7.41 -5.85 0.99
CA PHE A 339 -7.92 -6.93 0.17
C PHE A 339 -6.96 -8.12 0.23
N THR A 340 -7.48 -9.32 0.39
CA THR A 340 -6.69 -10.55 0.32
C THR A 340 -7.42 -11.56 -0.53
N HIS A 341 -6.74 -12.03 -1.58
CA HIS A 341 -7.18 -13.15 -2.39
C HIS A 341 -6.31 -14.37 -2.08
N ARG A 342 -6.94 -15.52 -1.83
CA ARG A 342 -6.23 -16.79 -1.67
C ARG A 342 -7.05 -17.96 -2.18
N THR A 343 -6.37 -19.04 -2.54
CA THR A 343 -7.01 -20.34 -2.79
C THR A 343 -7.02 -21.15 -1.50
N VAL A 344 -8.16 -21.75 -1.15
CA VAL A 344 -8.31 -22.60 0.04
C VAL A 344 -9.12 -23.86 -0.28
N ASP A 345 -8.90 -24.89 0.53
CA ASP A 345 -9.78 -26.04 0.61
C ASP A 345 -10.73 -25.81 1.81
N ALA A 346 -12.04 -25.94 1.59
CA ALA A 346 -13.03 -25.68 2.64
C ALA A 346 -13.88 -26.92 2.93
N ASP A 347 -14.13 -27.16 4.22
CA ASP A 347 -15.10 -28.13 4.75
C ASP A 347 -16.45 -27.43 4.90
N THR A 348 -17.32 -27.59 3.90
CA THR A 348 -18.62 -26.92 3.86
C THR A 348 -19.73 -27.70 4.54
N ASP A 349 -19.54 -29.00 4.81
CA ASP A 349 -20.51 -29.87 5.47
C ASP A 349 -20.16 -30.19 6.95
N GLY A 350 -18.99 -29.74 7.41
CA GLY A 350 -18.52 -29.87 8.79
C GLY A 350 -18.15 -31.29 9.19
N ASN A 351 -17.82 -32.15 8.22
CA ASN A 351 -17.48 -33.56 8.49
C ASN A 351 -16.01 -33.78 8.89
N GLY A 352 -15.18 -32.73 8.82
CA GLY A 352 -13.75 -32.75 9.13
C GLY A 352 -12.85 -33.00 7.92
N GLU A 353 -13.38 -33.08 6.70
CA GLU A 353 -12.63 -33.13 5.45
C GLU A 353 -13.16 -32.11 4.44
N ALA A 354 -12.25 -31.40 3.75
CA ALA A 354 -12.66 -30.45 2.73
C ALA A 354 -13.38 -31.13 1.55
N ASP A 355 -14.54 -30.60 1.20
CA ASP A 355 -15.32 -31.00 0.03
C ASP A 355 -15.26 -29.95 -1.09
N LEU A 356 -14.92 -28.70 -0.76
CA LEU A 356 -14.71 -27.60 -1.70
C LEU A 356 -13.21 -27.33 -1.90
N ILE A 357 -12.60 -28.07 -2.83
CA ILE A 357 -11.15 -28.05 -3.09
C ILE A 357 -10.78 -26.92 -4.08
N GLY A 358 -9.79 -26.11 -3.73
CA GLY A 358 -9.25 -25.05 -4.56
C GLY A 358 -10.21 -23.88 -4.79
N ALA A 359 -11.03 -23.56 -3.79
CA ALA A 359 -11.96 -22.44 -3.84
C ALA A 359 -11.23 -21.10 -3.69
N SER A 360 -11.75 -20.07 -4.37
CA SER A 360 -11.29 -18.70 -4.22
C SER A 360 -11.90 -18.10 -2.97
N LEU A 361 -11.07 -17.78 -1.97
CA LEU A 361 -11.43 -17.01 -0.78
C LEU A 361 -10.89 -15.58 -0.94
N ASN A 362 -11.81 -14.62 -1.02
CA ASN A 362 -11.49 -13.20 -0.96
C ASN A 362 -11.90 -12.65 0.40
N THR A 363 -11.06 -11.81 1.00
CA THR A 363 -11.44 -10.97 2.13
C THR A 363 -11.18 -9.52 1.83
N PHE A 364 -12.11 -8.67 2.25
CA PHE A 364 -12.00 -7.23 2.18
C PHE A 364 -12.26 -6.67 3.58
N ALA A 365 -11.42 -5.76 4.04
CA ALA A 365 -11.64 -5.03 5.28
C ALA A 365 -11.48 -3.54 5.02
N LEU A 366 -12.21 -2.76 5.80
CA LEU A 366 -12.31 -1.33 5.63
C LEU A 366 -12.51 -0.70 7.01
N SER A 367 -11.66 0.23 7.39
CA SER A 367 -11.87 1.12 8.55
C SER A 367 -12.09 2.53 8.02
N VAL A 368 -13.23 3.12 8.36
CA VAL A 368 -13.62 4.44 7.88
C VAL A 368 -13.87 5.43 9.01
N THR A 369 -13.51 6.67 8.73
CA THR A 369 -13.98 7.86 9.44
C THR A 369 -14.55 8.80 8.39
N ASP A 370 -15.79 9.27 8.61
CA ASP A 370 -16.48 10.24 7.75
C ASP A 370 -16.63 9.86 6.25
N VAL A 371 -17.07 8.62 5.97
CA VAL A 371 -17.29 8.09 4.61
C VAL A 371 -18.77 8.10 4.20
N LEU A 372 -19.04 8.41 2.94
CA LEU A 372 -20.36 8.25 2.32
C LEU A 372 -20.46 6.86 1.68
N VAL A 373 -21.40 6.04 2.12
CA VAL A 373 -21.70 4.73 1.51
C VAL A 373 -23.02 4.83 0.76
N ASP A 374 -22.98 4.63 -0.55
CA ASP A 374 -24.17 4.54 -1.39
C ASP A 374 -24.38 3.10 -1.84
N VAL A 375 -25.56 2.54 -1.54
CA VAL A 375 -25.94 1.18 -1.92
C VAL A 375 -27.08 1.28 -2.91
N ASP A 376 -26.84 0.84 -4.15
CA ASP A 376 -27.81 0.91 -5.23
C ASP A 376 -29.14 0.22 -4.84
N GLY A 377 -30.26 0.93 -5.02
CA GLY A 377 -31.59 0.48 -4.63
C GLY A 377 -31.93 0.52 -3.13
N VAL A 378 -31.00 0.95 -2.25
CA VAL A 378 -31.21 1.03 -0.78
C VAL A 378 -31.09 2.46 -0.23
N GLY A 379 -30.27 3.31 -0.87
CA GLY A 379 -30.08 4.74 -0.54
C GLY A 379 -28.71 5.05 0.07
N SER A 380 -28.39 6.33 0.24
CA SER A 380 -27.10 6.78 0.77
C SER A 380 -27.10 6.88 2.30
N VAL A 381 -26.05 6.34 2.90
CA VAL A 381 -25.78 6.34 4.34
C VAL A 381 -24.43 6.99 4.58
N THR A 382 -24.39 8.10 5.32
CA THR A 382 -23.12 8.66 5.78
C THR A 382 -22.69 7.89 7.02
N LEU A 383 -21.55 7.20 6.90
CA LEU A 383 -20.83 6.57 7.99
C LEU A 383 -19.90 7.61 8.62
N THR A 384 -20.19 8.07 9.83
CA THR A 384 -19.28 8.95 10.58
C THR A 384 -18.06 8.17 11.08
N SER A 385 -18.24 6.88 11.37
CA SER A 385 -17.17 5.92 11.64
C SER A 385 -17.69 4.49 11.47
N GLY A 386 -16.80 3.53 11.22
CA GLY A 386 -17.15 2.11 11.27
C GLY A 386 -16.05 1.20 10.74
N ASP A 387 -16.04 -0.03 11.24
CA ASP A 387 -15.19 -1.11 10.74
C ASP A 387 -16.07 -2.07 9.93
N LEU A 388 -15.64 -2.45 8.73
CA LEU A 388 -16.32 -3.40 7.85
C LEU A 388 -15.35 -4.51 7.44
N GLY A 389 -15.79 -5.75 7.56
CA GLY A 389 -15.13 -6.93 7.02
C GLY A 389 -16.10 -7.70 6.12
N LEU A 390 -15.64 -8.10 4.95
CA LEU A 390 -16.37 -8.91 3.99
C LEU A 390 -15.50 -10.10 3.59
N ALA A 391 -16.07 -11.30 3.56
CA ALA A 391 -15.43 -12.48 3.02
C ALA A 391 -16.33 -13.11 1.94
N THR A 392 -15.74 -13.58 0.85
CA THR A 392 -16.42 -14.34 -0.19
C THR A 392 -15.65 -15.63 -0.47
N LEU A 393 -16.36 -16.76 -0.47
CA LEU A 393 -15.80 -18.06 -0.86
C LEU A 393 -16.54 -18.52 -2.11
N SER A 394 -15.81 -18.81 -3.19
CA SER A 394 -16.43 -19.21 -4.45
C SER A 394 -15.68 -20.30 -5.19
N LEU A 395 -16.44 -21.19 -5.82
CA LEU A 395 -15.94 -22.18 -6.78
C LEU A 395 -17.06 -22.55 -7.76
N GLY A 396 -16.91 -22.17 -9.03
CA GLY A 396 -17.96 -22.38 -10.03
C GLY A 396 -19.25 -21.63 -9.68
N SER A 397 -20.34 -22.37 -9.42
CA SER A 397 -21.63 -21.81 -9.00
C SER A 397 -21.77 -21.66 -7.48
N VAL A 398 -20.89 -22.29 -6.69
CA VAL A 398 -20.91 -22.20 -5.23
C VAL A 398 -20.41 -20.82 -4.82
N ARG A 399 -21.19 -20.12 -4.00
CA ARG A 399 -20.83 -18.79 -3.45
C ARG A 399 -21.36 -18.64 -2.03
N TYR A 400 -20.45 -18.35 -1.11
CA TYR A 400 -20.76 -17.93 0.26
C TYR A 400 -20.24 -16.53 0.50
N THR A 401 -20.98 -15.75 1.29
CA THR A 401 -20.57 -14.40 1.69
C THR A 401 -20.73 -14.23 3.20
N ALA A 402 -19.80 -13.53 3.83
CA ALA A 402 -19.93 -13.11 5.22
C ALA A 402 -19.59 -11.63 5.34
N LEU A 403 -20.54 -10.83 5.82
CA LEU A 403 -20.35 -9.43 6.16
C LEU A 403 -20.31 -9.30 7.69
N LYS A 404 -19.32 -8.58 8.21
CA LYS A 404 -19.21 -8.13 9.58
C LYS A 404 -19.03 -6.62 9.58
N MET A 405 -19.82 -5.91 10.37
CA MET A 405 -19.64 -4.48 10.57
C MET A 405 -19.73 -4.18 12.05
N ASN A 406 -18.82 -3.35 12.56
CA ASN A 406 -18.79 -2.89 13.94
C ASN A 406 -18.73 -1.36 14.01
N ASN A 407 -19.18 -0.78 15.12
CA ASN A 407 -19.03 0.65 15.44
C ASN A 407 -19.62 1.60 14.37
N VAL A 408 -20.70 1.17 13.71
CA VAL A 408 -21.31 1.84 12.56
C VAL A 408 -22.18 3.00 13.03
N VAL A 409 -21.65 4.21 12.94
CA VAL A 409 -22.44 5.42 13.21
C VAL A 409 -23.03 5.92 11.90
N ALA A 410 -24.34 5.70 11.72
CA ALA A 410 -25.07 6.13 10.54
C ALA A 410 -26.00 7.31 10.88
N SER A 411 -25.76 8.46 10.26
CA SER A 411 -26.77 9.53 10.27
C SER A 411 -27.72 9.33 9.09
N ALA A 412 -28.92 8.81 9.37
CA ALA A 412 -29.91 8.57 8.34
C ALA A 412 -30.43 9.91 7.77
N SER A 413 -29.96 10.28 6.58
CA SER A 413 -30.43 11.48 5.88
C SER A 413 -31.70 11.20 5.07
N THR A 414 -31.93 10.02 4.48
CA THR A 414 -33.16 9.76 3.66
C THR A 414 -33.59 8.29 3.47
N ALA A 415 -33.20 7.32 4.30
CA ALA A 415 -33.61 5.91 4.13
C ALA A 415 -35.08 5.66 4.57
N THR A 416 -36.05 6.08 3.77
CA THR A 416 -37.48 6.07 4.14
C THR A 416 -38.30 4.85 3.71
N ASP A 417 -37.73 3.76 3.16
CA ASP A 417 -38.59 2.63 2.74
C ASP A 417 -38.08 1.20 3.03
N THR A 418 -36.80 0.97 3.34
CA THR A 418 -36.27 -0.42 3.45
C THR A 418 -36.42 -1.04 4.84
N LEU A 419 -36.47 -0.23 5.91
CA LEU A 419 -36.59 -0.70 7.31
C LEU A 419 -37.92 -0.31 7.98
N GLY A 420 -38.81 0.39 7.26
CA GLY A 420 -40.16 0.73 7.77
C GLY A 420 -40.21 1.80 8.88
N PHE A 421 -39.11 2.51 9.14
CA PHE A 421 -39.07 3.60 10.12
C PHE A 421 -39.13 4.97 9.42
N ALA A 422 -40.32 5.51 9.23
CA ALA A 422 -40.51 6.89 8.81
C ALA A 422 -40.48 7.80 10.04
N ALA A 423 -39.32 8.39 10.36
CA ALA A 423 -39.27 9.49 11.33
C ALA A 423 -38.07 10.41 11.05
N ALA A 424 -38.37 11.68 10.74
CA ALA A 424 -37.39 12.74 10.76
C ALA A 424 -36.91 12.98 12.20
N GLY A 425 -35.60 13.06 12.42
CA GLY A 425 -35.02 13.37 13.73
C GLY A 425 -34.68 12.16 14.61
N LEU A 426 -34.71 10.94 14.07
CA LEU A 426 -34.10 9.77 14.71
C LEU A 426 -32.63 9.63 14.28
N THR A 427 -31.76 9.44 15.26
CA THR A 427 -30.38 8.96 15.06
C THR A 427 -30.36 7.46 15.32
N LEU A 428 -29.85 6.69 14.36
CA LEU A 428 -29.70 5.26 14.48
C LEU A 428 -28.22 4.93 14.61
N ASN A 429 -27.81 4.52 15.80
CA ASN A 429 -26.47 4.02 16.03
C ASN A 429 -26.50 2.51 15.87
N ILE A 430 -25.71 1.97 14.97
CA ILE A 430 -25.63 0.55 14.73
C ILE A 430 -24.32 0.05 15.32
N ASP A 431 -24.40 -0.72 16.40
CA ASP A 431 -23.21 -1.26 17.04
C ASP A 431 -22.61 -2.39 16.19
N SER A 432 -23.46 -3.22 15.56
CA SER A 432 -23.01 -4.20 14.56
C SER A 432 -24.07 -4.63 13.56
N ILE A 433 -23.65 -4.96 12.33
CA ILE A 433 -24.45 -5.68 11.31
C ILE A 433 -23.63 -6.87 10.80
N ASN A 434 -24.14 -8.07 11.04
CA ASN A 434 -23.48 -9.31 10.67
C ASN A 434 -24.42 -10.14 9.80
N LYS A 435 -23.97 -10.56 8.62
CA LYS A 435 -24.77 -11.34 7.67
C LYS A 435 -23.95 -12.52 7.15
N ASN A 436 -24.52 -13.70 7.25
CA ASN A 436 -24.04 -14.90 6.57
C ASN A 436 -24.94 -15.11 5.34
N GLY A 437 -24.35 -15.23 4.16
CA GLY A 437 -25.03 -15.30 2.87
C GLY A 437 -24.59 -16.50 2.05
N SER A 438 -25.49 -16.94 1.17
CA SER A 438 -25.28 -18.07 0.26
C SER A 438 -26.12 -17.92 -0.99
N ALA A 439 -25.67 -18.52 -2.10
CA ALA A 439 -26.43 -18.62 -3.34
C ALA A 439 -27.64 -19.58 -3.25
N ASP A 440 -27.56 -20.64 -2.45
CA ASP A 440 -28.51 -21.77 -2.46
C ASP A 440 -29.21 -22.02 -1.09
N ASP A 441 -29.29 -21.00 -0.23
CA ASP A 441 -29.88 -21.01 1.13
C ASP A 441 -29.20 -21.96 2.16
N THR A 442 -28.23 -22.77 1.74
CA THR A 442 -27.28 -23.51 2.59
C THR A 442 -26.13 -22.60 2.96
N HIS A 443 -25.89 -22.33 4.24
CA HIS A 443 -24.92 -21.32 4.65
C HIS A 443 -23.66 -21.98 5.21
N LEU A 444 -22.51 -21.34 5.00
CA LEU A 444 -21.24 -21.87 5.47
C LEU A 444 -21.13 -21.68 6.99
N ASN A 445 -20.60 -22.68 7.68
CA ASN A 445 -20.09 -22.52 9.04
C ASN A 445 -18.69 -21.89 8.98
N TRP A 446 -18.63 -20.56 8.92
CA TRP A 446 -17.38 -19.81 8.81
C TRP A 446 -16.42 -20.06 9.98
N ALA A 447 -16.95 -20.39 11.17
CA ALA A 447 -16.15 -20.74 12.34
C ALA A 447 -15.42 -22.09 12.20
N GLY A 448 -15.87 -22.96 11.28
CA GLY A 448 -15.40 -24.34 11.16
C GLY A 448 -14.93 -24.75 9.77
N ALA A 449 -15.02 -23.87 8.77
CA ALA A 449 -14.89 -24.26 7.37
C ALA A 449 -13.45 -24.34 6.85
N PHE A 450 -12.48 -23.78 7.56
CA PHE A 450 -11.12 -23.61 7.05
C PHE A 450 -10.09 -24.30 7.94
N ASP A 451 -9.03 -24.78 7.30
CA ASP A 451 -7.74 -25.16 7.87
C ASP A 451 -6.71 -24.25 7.18
N LEU A 452 -6.43 -23.10 7.78
CA LEU A 452 -5.60 -22.06 7.16
C LEU A 452 -4.10 -22.32 7.40
N ASN A 453 -3.76 -23.13 8.40
CA ASN A 453 -2.38 -23.44 8.77
C ASN A 453 -1.87 -24.77 8.16
N GLY A 454 -2.77 -25.58 7.60
CA GLY A 454 -2.49 -26.86 6.94
C GLY A 454 -2.19 -28.01 7.89
N ASP A 455 -2.66 -27.95 9.13
CA ASP A 455 -2.42 -28.98 10.16
C ASP A 455 -3.43 -30.14 10.14
N GLY A 456 -4.46 -30.03 9.30
CA GLY A 456 -5.52 -31.02 9.13
C GLY A 456 -6.65 -30.92 10.16
N LEU A 457 -6.70 -29.86 10.96
CA LEU A 457 -7.76 -29.57 11.90
C LEU A 457 -8.48 -28.29 11.45
N TYR A 458 -9.80 -28.37 11.26
CA TYR A 458 -10.59 -27.26 10.77
C TYR A 458 -11.21 -26.45 11.92
N GLY A 459 -11.19 -25.13 11.81
CA GLY A 459 -11.93 -24.22 12.69
C GLY A 459 -11.30 -23.99 14.06
N GLN A 460 -9.99 -24.14 14.20
CA GLN A 460 -9.31 -23.75 15.42
C GLN A 460 -9.34 -22.23 15.59
N ILE A 461 -9.73 -21.78 16.79
CA ILE A 461 -10.05 -20.37 17.08
C ILE A 461 -8.82 -19.45 16.95
N ASP A 462 -7.61 -19.99 17.18
CA ASP A 462 -6.39 -19.20 17.27
C ASP A 462 -5.68 -18.99 15.91
N ASP A 463 -5.99 -19.79 14.90
CA ASP A 463 -5.27 -19.85 13.62
C ASP A 463 -6.15 -20.04 12.37
N ASP A 464 -7.31 -20.69 12.46
CA ASP A 464 -8.20 -20.92 11.31
C ASP A 464 -9.34 -19.91 11.18
N LEU A 465 -9.56 -19.10 12.22
CA LEU A 465 -10.64 -18.13 12.22
C LEU A 465 -10.31 -16.92 11.35
N LEU A 466 -11.12 -16.71 10.33
CA LEU A 466 -10.92 -15.64 9.36
C LEU A 466 -11.16 -14.26 9.99
N ASP A 467 -10.16 -13.39 9.93
CA ASP A 467 -10.22 -12.04 10.47
C ASP A 467 -9.67 -11.02 9.45
N PRO A 468 -10.54 -10.45 8.61
CA PRO A 468 -10.14 -9.45 7.62
C PRO A 468 -9.51 -8.19 8.24
N GLY A 469 -9.86 -7.86 9.50
CA GLY A 469 -9.41 -6.62 10.16
C GLY A 469 -8.05 -6.70 10.83
N LYS A 470 -7.45 -7.89 10.89
CA LYS A 470 -6.22 -8.13 11.64
C LYS A 470 -5.02 -7.30 11.17
N GLU A 471 -5.01 -6.96 9.89
CA GLU A 471 -3.90 -6.23 9.25
C GLU A 471 -4.18 -4.71 9.16
N LEU A 472 -5.40 -4.26 9.52
CA LEU A 472 -5.73 -2.83 9.56
C LEU A 472 -5.05 -2.17 10.76
N THR A 473 -4.75 -0.88 10.65
CA THR A 473 -4.23 -0.08 11.76
C THR A 473 -5.24 -0.08 12.92
N GLY A 474 -4.76 -0.36 14.13
CA GLY A 474 -5.61 -0.52 15.32
C GLY A 474 -6.28 -1.90 15.44
N THR A 475 -6.11 -2.77 14.44
CA THR A 475 -6.52 -4.18 14.43
C THR A 475 -7.96 -4.40 14.93
N PRO A 476 -8.97 -3.79 14.28
CA PRO A 476 -10.37 -3.97 14.65
C PRO A 476 -10.76 -5.46 14.60
N ASP A 477 -11.56 -5.89 15.58
CA ASP A 477 -12.02 -7.29 15.68
C ASP A 477 -13.11 -7.57 14.64
N LEU A 478 -12.69 -7.97 13.45
CA LEU A 478 -13.55 -8.34 12.33
C LEU A 478 -13.60 -9.86 12.13
N LYS A 479 -13.34 -10.65 13.19
CA LYS A 479 -13.42 -12.11 13.15
C LYS A 479 -14.78 -12.61 12.67
N ILE A 480 -14.78 -13.49 11.68
CA ILE A 480 -15.99 -14.08 11.10
C ILE A 480 -16.21 -15.48 11.69
N ASP A 481 -16.97 -15.53 12.78
CA ASP A 481 -17.24 -16.72 13.61
C ASP A 481 -18.66 -17.26 13.45
N TYR A 482 -19.24 -17.12 12.25
CA TYR A 482 -20.64 -17.42 12.01
C TYR A 482 -20.90 -18.91 11.89
N ALA A 483 -21.86 -19.41 12.66
CA ALA A 483 -22.47 -20.72 12.41
C ALA A 483 -23.31 -20.69 11.12
N ASP A 484 -23.48 -21.86 10.49
CA ASP A 484 -24.36 -22.12 9.34
C ASP A 484 -25.85 -21.76 9.60
N SER A 485 -26.28 -21.86 10.86
CA SER A 485 -27.62 -21.48 11.28
C SER A 485 -27.83 -19.96 11.29
N MET A 486 -26.78 -19.16 11.44
CA MET A 486 -26.88 -17.70 11.47
C MET A 486 -27.23 -17.15 10.09
N ARG A 487 -28.11 -16.14 10.02
CA ARG A 487 -28.44 -15.42 8.78
C ARG A 487 -28.20 -13.93 8.89
N LEU A 488 -28.68 -13.32 9.96
CA LEU A 488 -28.56 -11.88 10.21
C LEU A 488 -28.53 -11.64 11.71
N HIS A 489 -27.61 -10.80 12.16
CA HIS A 489 -27.58 -10.26 13.50
C HIS A 489 -27.31 -8.76 13.44
N VAL A 490 -28.16 -7.97 14.09
CA VAL A 490 -28.05 -6.52 14.14
C VAL A 490 -28.18 -6.06 15.58
N LEU A 491 -27.22 -5.28 16.05
CA LEU A 491 -27.25 -4.61 17.35
C LEU A 491 -27.17 -3.10 17.14
N GLY A 492 -27.87 -2.35 17.98
CA GLY A 492 -27.74 -0.91 17.97
C GLY A 492 -28.65 -0.22 18.97
N SER A 493 -28.65 1.10 18.87
CA SER A 493 -29.53 1.98 19.63
C SER A 493 -30.19 3.00 18.72
N VAL A 494 -31.40 3.40 19.08
CA VAL A 494 -32.12 4.50 18.46
C VAL A 494 -32.24 5.62 19.48
N THR A 495 -31.90 6.84 19.08
CA THR A 495 -32.10 8.05 19.87
C THR A 495 -32.88 9.07 19.08
N GLY A 496 -33.87 9.71 19.70
CA GLY A 496 -34.57 10.82 19.09
C GLY A 496 -36.04 10.90 19.46
N THR A 497 -36.76 11.67 18.66
CA THR A 497 -38.15 12.04 18.88
C THR A 497 -39.03 11.40 17.82
N LEU A 498 -39.83 10.41 18.20
CA LEU A 498 -40.85 9.84 17.33
C LEU A 498 -42.13 10.70 17.38
N VAL A 499 -42.42 11.42 16.31
CA VAL A 499 -43.67 12.18 16.16
C VAL A 499 -44.67 11.40 15.31
N ALA A 500 -45.71 10.86 15.94
CA ALA A 500 -46.82 10.16 15.30
C ALA A 500 -48.13 10.96 15.49
N GLY A 501 -48.38 11.92 14.60
CA GLY A 501 -49.55 12.81 14.70
C GLY A 501 -49.45 13.73 15.92
N PRO A 502 -50.42 13.76 16.84
CA PRO A 502 -50.33 14.57 18.07
C PRO A 502 -49.45 13.94 19.16
N VAL A 503 -48.86 12.77 18.91
CA VAL A 503 -48.05 12.04 19.87
C VAL A 503 -46.58 12.25 19.55
N GLU A 504 -45.83 12.72 20.54
CA GLU A 504 -44.39 12.91 20.51
C GLU A 504 -43.78 11.99 21.58
N ILE A 505 -42.85 11.12 21.18
CA ILE A 505 -42.16 10.19 22.06
C ILE A 505 -40.66 10.45 21.97
N ASP A 506 -40.10 11.06 23.01
CA ASP A 506 -38.66 11.29 23.15
C ASP A 506 -37.99 10.14 23.90
N GLY A 507 -36.84 9.66 23.42
CA GLY A 507 -36.03 8.73 24.19
C GLY A 507 -34.85 8.11 23.47
N ALA A 508 -34.20 7.20 24.20
CA ALA A 508 -33.18 6.29 23.71
C ALA A 508 -33.65 4.86 23.97
N ALA A 509 -33.44 3.96 23.02
CA ALA A 509 -33.70 2.54 23.20
C ALA A 509 -32.67 1.68 22.46
N ASP A 510 -32.16 0.66 23.13
CA ASP A 510 -31.33 -0.37 22.50
C ASP A 510 -32.22 -1.42 21.84
N PHE A 511 -31.75 -2.00 20.74
CA PHE A 511 -32.42 -3.10 20.07
C PHE A 511 -31.43 -4.16 19.61
N ALA A 512 -31.92 -5.38 19.53
CA ALA A 512 -31.23 -6.51 18.93
C ALA A 512 -32.20 -7.24 18.00
N LEU A 513 -31.72 -7.59 16.81
CA LEU A 513 -32.43 -8.43 15.85
C LEU A 513 -31.55 -9.62 15.50
N GLU A 514 -32.10 -10.81 15.61
CA GLU A 514 -31.43 -12.04 15.20
C GLU A 514 -32.35 -12.89 14.31
N ARG A 515 -31.80 -13.39 13.22
CA ARG A 515 -32.45 -14.36 12.33
C ARG A 515 -31.55 -15.58 12.17
N ARG A 516 -32.11 -16.75 12.48
CA ARG A 516 -31.45 -18.05 12.34
C ARG A 516 -32.37 -19.07 11.65
N THR A 517 -31.78 -20.08 11.04
CA THR A 517 -32.46 -21.32 10.68
C THR A 517 -32.43 -22.26 11.86
N VAL A 518 -33.55 -22.92 12.12
CA VAL A 518 -33.69 -23.90 13.21
C VAL A 518 -34.49 -25.06 12.66
N ASP A 519 -34.01 -26.28 12.86
CA ASP A 519 -34.76 -27.46 12.51
C ASP A 519 -35.90 -27.66 13.51
N VAL A 520 -37.12 -27.87 13.01
CA VAL A 520 -38.32 -27.97 13.84
C VAL A 520 -38.97 -29.32 13.65
N ASP A 521 -38.96 -30.13 14.70
CA ASP A 521 -39.77 -31.35 14.79
C ASP A 521 -41.25 -30.98 14.81
N THR A 522 -41.87 -30.95 13.63
CA THR A 522 -43.26 -30.53 13.45
C THR A 522 -44.27 -31.63 13.79
N ASP A 523 -43.86 -32.90 13.86
CA ASP A 523 -44.74 -34.03 14.12
C ASP A 523 -44.52 -34.70 15.49
N GLY A 524 -43.50 -34.26 16.25
CA GLY A 524 -43.18 -34.70 17.59
C GLY A 524 -42.51 -36.07 17.65
N ASN A 525 -41.91 -36.54 16.55
CA ASN A 525 -41.32 -37.87 16.46
C ASN A 525 -39.89 -37.94 17.04
N GLY A 526 -39.29 -36.81 17.43
CA GLY A 526 -37.93 -36.70 17.95
C GLY A 526 -36.85 -36.52 16.88
N VAL A 527 -37.24 -36.32 15.62
CA VAL A 527 -36.39 -35.99 14.47
C VAL A 527 -37.00 -34.75 13.82
N ALA A 528 -36.16 -33.76 13.55
CA ALA A 528 -36.61 -32.51 12.95
C ALA A 528 -36.93 -32.66 11.45
#